data_AF-A0A7X6R497-F1
#
_entry.id   AF-A0A7X6R497-F1
#
_cell.length_a   1.000
_cell.length_b   1.000
_cell.length_c   1.000
_cell.angle_alpha   90.00
_cell.angle_beta   90.00
_cell.angle_gamma   90.00
#
_symmetry.space_group_name_H-M   'P 1'
#
loop_
_entity.id
_entity.type
_entity.pdbx_description
1 polymer ?
#
loop_
_entity_poly.entity_id
_entity_poly.type
_entity_poly.pdbx_seq_one_letter_code
_entity_poly.pdbx_strand_id
1 'polypeptide(L)'
;MDAGNRSQCGLPDWHELSAAIRYVAGDRPGDHLITKWARALGHLHRTRYIDPGRTADVDHLRAELVTLINQWVTTHLAPATRAADVGPAADALAAAYIDAEVLLLAPNEVPQDDLHAAWSQVGYLATQWADLVAAVVDGQQCPPGRC
;
A
#
# COMPACT_ATOMS: atom_id res chain seq x y z
N MET A 1 26.96 4.39 -6.64
CA MET A 1 25.99 3.28 -6.81
C MET A 1 24.62 3.90 -6.66
N ASP A 2 23.89 4.02 -7.77
CA ASP A 2 22.61 4.73 -7.84
C ASP A 2 21.50 4.01 -7.09
N ALA A 3 20.77 4.75 -6.24
CA ALA A 3 19.58 4.27 -5.54
C ALA A 3 18.48 3.78 -6.50
N GLY A 4 18.43 4.31 -7.73
CA GLY A 4 17.46 3.94 -8.75
C GLY A 4 17.57 2.52 -9.31
N ASN A 5 18.69 1.82 -9.09
CA ASN A 5 18.87 0.43 -9.57
C ASN A 5 18.44 -0.63 -8.52
N ARG A 6 18.23 -0.24 -7.25
CA ARG A 6 17.77 -1.18 -6.21
C ARG A 6 16.27 -1.42 -6.29
N SER A 7 15.48 -0.40 -6.62
CA SER A 7 14.02 -0.51 -6.73
C SER A 7 13.54 -1.42 -7.87
N GLN A 8 14.41 -1.82 -8.81
CA GLN A 8 14.03 -2.76 -9.88
C GLN A 8 14.16 -4.23 -9.47
N CYS A 9 14.83 -4.54 -8.35
CA CYS A 9 15.17 -5.91 -7.94
C CYS A 9 14.48 -6.34 -6.63
N GLY A 10 13.55 -5.54 -6.08
CA GLY A 10 12.92 -5.77 -4.78
C GLY A 10 11.55 -5.10 -4.66
N LEU A 11 10.96 -5.12 -3.46
CA LEU A 11 9.73 -4.36 -3.19
C LEU A 11 10.01 -2.86 -3.07
N PRO A 12 9.06 -1.99 -3.48
CA PRO A 12 9.19 -0.56 -3.27
C PRO A 12 9.15 -0.23 -1.78
N ASP A 13 9.87 0.81 -1.37
CA ASP A 13 9.81 1.28 0.01
C ASP A 13 8.46 1.96 0.33
N TRP A 14 8.23 2.26 1.61
CA TRP A 14 6.95 2.84 2.03
C TRP A 14 6.71 4.26 1.46
N HIS A 15 7.76 5.04 1.17
CA HIS A 15 7.62 6.36 0.54
C HIS A 15 7.18 6.22 -0.91
N GLU A 16 7.79 5.29 -1.66
CA GLU A 16 7.43 4.98 -3.04
C GLU A 16 5.98 4.47 -3.14
N LEU A 17 5.58 3.58 -2.23
CA LEU A 17 4.21 3.07 -2.15
C LEU A 17 3.21 4.20 -1.82
N SER A 18 3.54 5.02 -0.83
CA SER A 18 2.73 6.19 -0.42
C SER A 18 2.60 7.22 -1.55
N ALA A 19 3.70 7.49 -2.28
CA ALA A 19 3.70 8.40 -3.42
C ALA A 19 2.76 7.89 -4.52
N ALA A 20 2.76 6.59 -4.79
CA ALA A 20 1.88 5.99 -5.78
C ALA A 20 0.40 6.05 -5.38
N ILE A 21 0.07 5.75 -4.11
CA ILE A 21 -1.30 5.86 -3.57
C ILE A 21 -1.84 7.30 -3.72
N ARG A 22 -0.97 8.31 -3.58
CA ARG A 22 -1.29 9.73 -3.75
C ARG A 22 -1.17 10.25 -5.18
N TYR A 23 -1.06 9.37 -6.17
CA TYR A 23 -0.89 9.69 -7.59
C TYR A 23 0.37 10.48 -7.97
N VAL A 24 1.37 10.55 -7.09
CA VAL A 24 2.66 11.22 -7.35
C VAL A 24 3.58 10.34 -8.21
N ALA A 25 3.42 9.01 -8.14
CA ALA A 25 4.20 8.02 -8.89
C ALA A 25 3.32 6.87 -9.42
N GLY A 26 3.90 5.92 -10.16
CA GLY A 26 3.23 4.69 -10.57
C GLY A 26 2.37 4.83 -11.83
N ASP A 27 2.67 5.79 -12.70
CA ASP A 27 1.99 5.97 -14.00
C ASP A 27 2.94 5.97 -15.20
N ARG A 28 4.26 5.98 -14.99
CA ARG A 28 5.23 6.08 -16.08
C ARG A 28 5.60 4.71 -16.65
N PRO A 29 5.96 4.63 -17.94
CA PRO A 29 6.66 3.48 -18.48
C PRO A 29 7.94 3.22 -17.69
N GLY A 30 8.18 1.98 -17.27
CA GLY A 30 9.32 1.61 -16.43
C GLY A 30 9.12 1.73 -14.92
N ASP A 31 8.03 2.35 -14.45
CA ASP A 31 7.70 2.33 -13.01
C ASP A 31 7.45 0.90 -12.52
N HIS A 32 7.84 0.64 -11.28
CA HIS A 32 7.69 -0.65 -10.63
C HIS A 32 6.22 -1.15 -10.63
N LEU A 33 5.98 -2.43 -10.90
CA LEU A 33 4.60 -2.95 -11.03
C LEU A 33 3.79 -2.79 -9.74
N ILE A 34 4.43 -2.99 -8.57
CA ILE A 34 3.77 -2.80 -7.27
C ILE A 34 3.34 -1.34 -7.06
N THR A 35 4.10 -0.35 -7.53
CA THR A 35 3.67 1.06 -7.39
C THR A 35 2.49 1.35 -8.33
N LYS A 36 2.44 0.76 -9.53
CA LYS A 36 1.26 0.86 -10.41
C LYS A 36 0.02 0.25 -9.78
N TRP A 37 0.13 -0.93 -9.17
CA TRP A 37 -1.00 -1.55 -8.48
C TRP A 37 -1.40 -0.79 -7.21
N ALA A 38 -0.45 -0.25 -6.45
CA ALA A 38 -0.75 0.60 -5.30
C ALA A 38 -1.50 1.88 -5.69
N ARG A 39 -1.12 2.49 -6.83
CA ARG A 39 -1.88 3.60 -7.43
C ARG A 39 -3.31 3.19 -7.78
N ALA A 40 -3.48 2.00 -8.36
CA ALA A 40 -4.81 1.45 -8.67
C ALA A 40 -5.63 1.16 -7.41
N LEU A 41 -5.04 0.61 -6.35
CA LEU A 41 -5.69 0.43 -5.05
C LEU A 41 -6.16 1.76 -4.46
N GLY A 42 -5.30 2.79 -4.46
CA GLY A 42 -5.68 4.14 -4.04
C GLY A 42 -6.82 4.73 -4.88
N HIS A 43 -6.89 4.39 -6.17
CA HIS A 43 -8.02 4.77 -7.03
C HIS A 43 -9.33 4.05 -6.67
N LEU A 44 -9.26 2.76 -6.40
CA LEU A 44 -10.41 1.96 -5.99
C LEU A 44 -10.99 2.45 -4.66
N HIS A 45 -10.14 2.71 -3.65
CA HIS A 45 -10.59 3.25 -2.35
C HIS A 45 -11.26 4.62 -2.49
N ARG A 46 -10.71 5.53 -3.32
CA ARG A 46 -11.38 6.82 -3.62
C ARG A 46 -12.72 6.62 -4.35
N THR A 47 -12.78 5.67 -5.28
CA THR A 47 -14.02 5.37 -6.02
C THR A 47 -15.10 4.83 -5.08
N ARG A 48 -14.73 3.96 -4.12
CA ARG A 48 -15.64 3.46 -3.09
C ARG A 48 -16.26 4.59 -2.27
N TYR A 49 -15.48 5.62 -1.95
CA TYR A 49 -15.96 6.78 -1.20
C TYR A 49 -16.90 7.67 -2.03
N ILE A 50 -16.55 7.94 -3.30
CA ILE A 50 -17.31 8.85 -4.18
C ILE A 50 -18.60 8.19 -4.71
N ASP A 51 -18.57 6.89 -4.99
CA ASP A 51 -19.69 6.13 -5.56
C ASP A 51 -19.97 4.85 -4.76
N PRO A 52 -20.73 4.96 -3.65
CA PRO A 52 -21.07 3.81 -2.81
C PRO A 52 -21.85 2.72 -3.56
N GLY A 53 -22.54 3.06 -4.66
CA GLY A 53 -23.29 2.11 -5.48
C GLY A 53 -22.40 1.05 -6.15
N ARG A 54 -21.09 1.33 -6.29
CA ARG A 54 -20.10 0.44 -6.91
C ARG A 54 -19.25 -0.34 -5.91
N THR A 55 -19.61 -0.31 -4.62
CA THR A 55 -18.80 -0.93 -3.55
C THR A 55 -18.46 -2.39 -3.84
N ALA A 56 -19.42 -3.20 -4.31
CA ALA A 56 -19.19 -4.62 -4.59
C ALA A 56 -18.17 -4.83 -5.73
N ASP A 57 -18.30 -4.09 -6.83
CA ASP A 57 -17.37 -4.16 -7.96
C ASP A 57 -15.96 -3.70 -7.55
N VAL A 58 -15.89 -2.61 -6.78
CA VAL A 58 -14.64 -2.08 -6.26
C VAL A 58 -13.95 -3.08 -5.33
N ASP A 59 -14.70 -3.72 -4.42
CA ASP A 59 -14.16 -4.73 -3.52
C ASP A 59 -13.67 -5.97 -4.26
N HIS A 60 -14.36 -6.37 -5.33
CA HIS A 60 -13.92 -7.46 -6.19
C HIS A 60 -12.59 -7.14 -6.86
N LEU A 61 -12.49 -5.99 -7.53
CA LEU A 61 -11.26 -5.54 -8.20
C LEU A 61 -10.09 -5.36 -7.21
N ARG A 62 -10.38 -4.88 -5.99
CA ARG A 62 -9.40 -4.75 -4.91
C ARG A 62 -8.83 -6.12 -4.53
N ALA A 63 -9.68 -7.12 -4.35
CA ALA A 63 -9.26 -8.49 -4.03
C ALA A 63 -8.43 -9.14 -5.16
N GLU A 64 -8.79 -8.87 -6.42
CA GLU A 64 -8.00 -9.32 -7.58
C GLU A 64 -6.61 -8.68 -7.60
N LEU A 65 -6.50 -7.36 -7.37
CA LEU A 65 -5.20 -6.67 -7.31
C LEU A 65 -4.33 -7.19 -6.15
N VAL A 66 -4.92 -7.41 -4.98
CA VAL A 66 -4.23 -8.01 -3.82
C VAL A 66 -3.65 -9.38 -4.21
N THR A 67 -4.42 -10.19 -4.91
CA THR A 67 -3.98 -11.51 -5.37
C THR A 67 -2.85 -11.40 -6.40
N LEU A 68 -2.95 -10.48 -7.36
CA LEU A 68 -1.92 -10.24 -8.38
C LEU A 68 -0.60 -9.76 -7.76
N ILE A 69 -0.66 -8.88 -6.76
CA ILE A 69 0.52 -8.44 -6.01
C ILE A 69 1.23 -9.64 -5.38
N ASN A 70 0.49 -10.47 -4.65
CA ASN A 70 1.05 -11.66 -3.98
C ASN A 70 1.68 -12.64 -4.97
N GLN A 71 1.02 -12.87 -6.10
CA GLN A 71 1.53 -13.73 -7.17
C GLN A 71 2.82 -13.16 -7.76
N TRP A 72 2.85 -11.86 -8.07
CA TRP A 72 4.04 -11.22 -8.60
C TRP A 72 5.24 -11.36 -7.66
N VAL A 73 5.03 -11.12 -6.36
CA VAL A 73 6.06 -11.27 -5.32
C VAL A 73 6.57 -12.71 -5.28
N THR A 74 5.66 -13.68 -5.27
CA THR A 74 6.00 -15.11 -5.26
C THR A 74 6.83 -15.49 -6.49
N THR A 75 6.45 -15.01 -7.67
CA THR A 75 7.13 -15.34 -8.93
C THR A 75 8.48 -14.65 -9.10
N HIS A 76 8.61 -13.37 -8.70
CA HIS A 76 9.78 -12.55 -9.05
C HIS A 76 10.78 -12.41 -7.91
N LEU A 77 10.33 -12.46 -6.65
CA LEU A 77 11.20 -12.34 -5.48
C LEU A 77 11.46 -13.71 -4.83
N ALA A 78 10.61 -14.71 -5.10
CA ALA A 78 10.69 -16.06 -4.54
C ALA A 78 11.04 -16.09 -3.04
N PRO A 79 10.35 -15.29 -2.19
CA PRO A 79 10.74 -15.16 -0.80
C PRO A 79 10.46 -16.44 -0.03
N ALA A 80 11.28 -16.73 0.99
CA ALA A 80 11.10 -17.91 1.83
C ALA A 80 9.78 -17.87 2.64
N THR A 81 9.29 -16.67 2.99
CA THR A 81 8.08 -16.47 3.79
C THR A 81 7.35 -15.17 3.41
N ARG A 82 6.11 -15.01 3.90
CA ARG A 82 5.32 -13.75 3.91
C ARG A 82 4.97 -13.11 2.55
N ALA A 83 5.16 -13.80 1.42
CA ALA A 83 4.69 -13.32 0.11
C ALA A 83 3.19 -13.00 0.10
N ALA A 84 2.39 -13.79 0.82
CA ALA A 84 0.94 -13.64 0.89
C ALA A 84 0.48 -12.40 1.67
N ASP A 85 1.37 -11.80 2.46
CA ASP A 85 1.05 -10.63 3.30
C ASP A 85 1.21 -9.31 2.54
N VAL A 86 1.93 -9.32 1.40
CA VAL A 86 2.31 -8.09 0.68
C VAL A 86 1.11 -7.37 0.08
N GLY A 87 0.25 -8.09 -0.63
CA GLY A 87 -0.99 -7.54 -1.20
C GLY A 87 -1.91 -6.95 -0.14
N PRO A 88 -2.28 -7.72 0.91
CA PRO A 88 -3.08 -7.19 2.02
C PRO A 88 -2.45 -5.98 2.72
N ALA A 89 -1.13 -5.97 2.92
CA ALA A 89 -0.45 -4.84 3.55
C ALA A 89 -0.48 -3.58 2.67
N ALA A 90 -0.25 -3.72 1.36
CA ALA A 90 -0.34 -2.61 0.41
C ALA A 90 -1.76 -2.04 0.36
N ASP A 91 -2.77 -2.91 0.34
CA ASP A 91 -4.17 -2.51 0.33
C ASP A 91 -4.62 -1.83 1.63
N ALA A 92 -4.20 -2.35 2.79
CA ALA A 92 -4.47 -1.74 4.08
C ALA A 92 -3.84 -0.34 4.18
N LEU A 93 -2.60 -0.17 3.72
CA LEU A 93 -1.96 1.15 3.69
C LEU A 93 -2.69 2.11 2.74
N ALA A 94 -3.12 1.63 1.57
CA ALA A 94 -3.91 2.43 0.64
C ALA A 94 -5.24 2.89 1.28
N ALA A 95 -5.97 1.98 1.93
CA ALA A 95 -7.21 2.29 2.64
C ALA A 95 -6.99 3.38 3.70
N ALA A 96 -6.00 3.20 4.59
CA ALA A 96 -5.72 4.16 5.65
C ALA A 96 -5.33 5.55 5.13
N TYR A 97 -4.58 5.62 4.02
CA TYR A 97 -4.28 6.90 3.37
C TYR A 97 -5.54 7.59 2.87
N ILE A 98 -6.45 6.85 2.21
CA ILE A 98 -7.69 7.44 1.69
C ILE A 98 -8.61 7.85 2.83
N ASP A 99 -8.74 7.04 3.89
CA ASP A 99 -9.54 7.38 5.06
C ASP A 99 -9.03 8.68 5.72
N ALA A 100 -7.71 8.83 5.88
CA ALA A 100 -7.10 10.04 6.42
C ALA A 100 -7.27 11.26 5.50
N GLU A 101 -7.15 11.09 4.18
CA GLU A 101 -7.40 12.16 3.19
C GLU A 101 -8.87 12.60 3.21
N VAL A 102 -9.81 11.67 3.30
CA VAL A 102 -11.25 11.95 3.35
C VAL A 102 -11.60 12.81 4.55
N LEU A 103 -11.01 12.55 5.72
CA LEU A 103 -11.22 13.38 6.91
C LEU A 103 -10.76 14.83 6.70
N LEU A 104 -9.66 15.06 5.99
CA LEU A 104 -9.20 16.41 5.65
C LEU A 104 -10.14 17.14 4.68
N LEU A 105 -10.88 16.40 3.86
CA LEU A 105 -11.81 16.94 2.86
C LEU A 105 -13.25 17.05 3.39
N ALA A 106 -13.49 16.67 4.64
CA ALA A 106 -14.82 16.69 5.23
C ALA A 106 -15.38 18.14 5.25
N PRO A 107 -16.67 18.34 4.94
CA PRO A 107 -17.28 19.67 4.90
C PRO A 107 -17.44 20.31 6.29
N ASN A 108 -17.37 19.50 7.35
CA ASN A 108 -17.48 19.93 8.74
C ASN A 108 -16.14 19.78 9.44
N GLU A 109 -15.94 20.54 10.51
CA GLU A 109 -14.77 20.40 11.38
C GLU A 109 -14.71 18.97 11.96
N VAL A 110 -13.61 18.28 11.68
CA VAL A 110 -13.31 16.94 12.21
C VAL A 110 -12.54 17.10 13.53
N PRO A 111 -12.91 16.39 14.59
CA PRO A 111 -12.15 16.42 15.85
C PRO A 111 -10.67 16.13 15.62
N GLN A 112 -9.80 16.92 16.26
CA GLN A 112 -8.35 16.77 16.12
C GLN A 112 -7.87 15.35 16.46
N ASP A 113 -8.51 14.71 17.45
CA ASP A 113 -8.19 13.33 17.87
C ASP A 113 -8.48 12.31 16.77
N ASP A 114 -9.56 12.47 16.00
CA ASP A 114 -9.92 11.58 14.89
C ASP A 114 -8.92 11.73 13.74
N LEU A 115 -8.54 12.97 13.42
CA LEU A 115 -7.52 13.24 12.42
C LEU A 115 -6.15 12.67 12.83
N HIS A 116 -5.79 12.85 14.11
CA HIS A 116 -4.55 12.29 14.66
C HIS A 116 -4.54 10.75 14.63
N ALA A 117 -5.65 10.12 14.99
CA ALA A 117 -5.79 8.67 14.95
C ALA A 117 -5.64 8.11 13.53
N ALA A 118 -6.29 8.74 12.54
CA ALA A 118 -6.19 8.32 11.15
C ALA A 118 -4.76 8.42 10.60
N TRP A 119 -4.06 9.54 10.83
CA TRP A 119 -2.67 9.69 10.39
C TRP A 119 -1.69 8.81 11.19
N SER A 120 -1.98 8.53 12.46
CA SER A 120 -1.22 7.57 13.25
C SER A 120 -1.33 6.15 12.68
N GLN A 121 -2.53 5.76 12.22
CA GLN A 121 -2.74 4.48 11.56
C GLN A 121 -1.96 4.37 10.24
N VAL A 122 -1.88 5.45 9.45
CA VAL A 122 -1.03 5.51 8.25
C VAL A 122 0.44 5.26 8.62
N GLY A 123 0.96 5.93 9.64
CA GLY A 123 2.35 5.76 10.10
C GLY A 123 2.64 4.34 10.60
N TYR A 124 1.69 3.74 11.33
CA TYR A 124 1.78 2.36 11.81
C TYR A 124 1.84 1.36 10.64
N LEU A 125 0.94 1.48 9.65
CA LEU A 125 0.93 0.61 8.48
C LEU A 125 2.14 0.81 7.58
N ALA A 126 2.64 2.03 7.45
CA ALA A 126 3.89 2.30 6.71
C ALA A 126 5.10 1.63 7.38
N THR A 127 5.14 1.61 8.72
CA THR A 127 6.16 0.89 9.48
C THR A 127 6.06 -0.63 9.24
N GLN A 128 4.85 -1.18 9.31
CA GLN A 128 4.62 -2.60 9.02
C GLN A 128 5.00 -2.97 7.58
N TRP A 129 4.76 -2.08 6.61
CA TRP A 129 5.23 -2.28 5.24
C TRP A 129 6.75 -2.35 5.18
N ALA A 130 7.46 -1.44 5.84
CA ALA A 130 8.92 -1.45 5.87
C ALA A 130 9.48 -2.75 6.48
N ASP A 131 8.88 -3.22 7.58
CA ASP A 131 9.24 -4.49 8.21
C ASP A 131 8.96 -5.70 7.29
N LEU A 132 7.84 -5.66 6.55
CA LEU A 132 7.49 -6.69 5.57
C LEU A 132 8.45 -6.70 4.37
N VAL A 133 8.87 -5.53 3.88
CA VAL A 133 9.88 -5.42 2.81
C VAL A 133 11.19 -6.06 3.26
N ALA A 134 11.66 -5.75 4.47
CA ALA A 134 12.85 -6.38 5.03
C ALA A 134 12.70 -7.91 5.16
N ALA A 135 11.52 -8.38 5.58
CA ALA A 135 11.27 -9.82 5.70
C ALA A 135 11.24 -10.55 4.34
N VAL A 136 10.64 -9.93 3.32
CA VAL A 136 10.51 -10.51 1.98
C VAL A 136 11.82 -10.45 1.21
N VAL A 137 12.57 -9.35 1.31
CA VAL A 137 13.81 -9.12 0.54
C VAL A 137 15.02 -9.73 1.23
N ASP A 138 15.18 -9.51 2.54
CA ASP A 138 16.37 -9.91 3.29
C ASP A 138 16.19 -11.25 4.03
N GLY A 139 14.97 -11.82 4.00
CA GLY A 139 14.62 -13.04 4.73
C GLY A 139 14.62 -12.86 6.25
N GLN A 140 14.68 -11.61 6.74
CA GLN A 140 14.76 -11.33 8.16
C GLN A 140 13.39 -11.52 8.82
N GLN A 141 13.34 -12.32 9.89
CA GLN A 141 12.12 -12.42 10.70
C GLN A 141 11.87 -11.07 11.39
N CYS A 142 10.61 -10.63 11.40
CA CYS A 142 10.22 -9.42 12.11
C CYS A 142 10.57 -9.57 13.60
N PRO A 143 11.23 -8.57 14.22
CA PRO A 143 11.71 -8.69 15.59
C PRO A 143 10.56 -8.92 16.59
N PRO A 144 10.80 -9.66 17.68
CA PRO A 144 9.75 -9.97 18.66
C PRO A 144 9.14 -8.69 19.25
N GLY A 145 7.81 -8.61 19.25
CA GLY A 145 7.02 -7.49 19.77
C GLY A 145 6.51 -6.48 18.73
N ARG A 146 6.71 -6.74 17.44
CA ARG A 146 6.22 -5.89 16.32
C ARG A 146 5.38 -6.65 15.27
N CYS A 147 5.12 -7.94 15.50
CA CYS A 147 4.25 -8.79 14.67
C CYS A 147 2.81 -8.79 15.18
#